data_AF-A0A9D5EQP2-F1
#
_entry.id   AF-A0A9D5EQP2-F1
#
_cell.length_a   1.000
_cell.length_b   1.000
_cell.length_c   1.000
_cell.angle_alpha   90.00
_cell.angle_beta   90.00
_cell.angle_gamma   90.00
#
_symmetry.space_group_name_H-M   'P 1'
#
loop_
_entity.id
_entity.type
_entity.pdbx_description
1 polymer ?
#
loop_
_entity_poly.entity_id
_entity_poly.type
_entity_poly.pdbx_seq_one_letter_code
_entity_poly.pdbx_strand_id
1 'polypeptide(L)'
;MRQTGFLSLALSVALLPLGCSTPTSSVPTSRSKTSDAKEKIGEAVDATADAAKAKKDEFVSNFQKGLDVLDAKLKALELRASEASGDAKKELDEKVKVAKAKRDVAAKKLSELKDASHDRWEKVKEGAGNAIDDLKKAFE
;
A
#
# COMPACT_ATOMS: atom_id res chain seq x y z
N MET A 1 -36.46 23.86 -6.03
CA MET A 1 -36.81 23.82 -7.46
C MET A 1 -36.03 22.71 -8.12
N ARG A 2 -36.73 21.63 -8.46
CA ARG A 2 -36.27 20.49 -9.27
C ARG A 2 -37.11 20.52 -10.54
N GLN A 3 -36.49 20.49 -11.71
CA GLN A 3 -37.01 20.13 -13.04
C GLN A 3 -35.87 20.49 -14.02
N THR A 4 -35.56 19.79 -15.11
CA THR A 4 -36.14 18.65 -15.81
C THR A 4 -35.15 18.26 -16.92
N GLY A 5 -35.19 17.00 -17.35
CA GLY A 5 -34.48 16.58 -18.56
C GLY A 5 -34.45 15.07 -18.72
N PHE A 6 -35.63 14.45 -18.75
CA PHE A 6 -35.82 13.09 -19.25
C PHE A 6 -35.52 13.04 -20.75
N LEU A 7 -34.67 12.11 -21.17
CA LEU A 7 -34.61 11.50 -22.51
C LEU A 7 -33.75 10.24 -22.35
N SER A 8 -34.33 9.15 -21.82
CA SER A 8 -35.02 8.08 -22.56
C SER A 8 -34.14 7.33 -23.57
N LEU A 9 -34.01 6.01 -23.31
CA LEU A 9 -33.87 4.88 -24.23
C LEU A 9 -32.61 4.83 -25.13
N ALA A 10 -31.85 3.74 -25.26
CA ALA A 10 -32.24 2.34 -25.18
C ALA A 10 -31.03 1.43 -24.88
N LEU A 11 -31.25 0.48 -23.98
CA LEU A 11 -30.44 -0.71 -23.78
C LEU A 11 -30.83 -1.72 -24.87
N SER A 12 -30.07 -1.77 -25.97
CA SER A 12 -30.24 -2.81 -26.99
C SER A 12 -29.22 -3.92 -26.77
N VAL A 13 -29.67 -4.97 -26.09
CA VAL A 13 -29.09 -6.31 -26.14
C VAL A 13 -29.30 -6.85 -27.56
N ALA A 14 -28.23 -6.89 -28.35
CA ALA A 14 -28.24 -7.57 -29.64
C ALA A 14 -27.90 -9.06 -29.43
N LEU A 15 -28.94 -9.89 -29.53
CA LEU A 15 -28.85 -11.34 -29.69
C LEU A 15 -28.11 -11.65 -31.01
N LEU A 16 -27.02 -12.42 -30.93
CA LEU A 16 -26.30 -12.97 -32.08
C LEU A 16 -27.02 -14.25 -32.56
N PRO A 17 -27.52 -14.31 -33.81
CA PRO A 17 -27.93 -15.58 -34.40
C PRO A 17 -26.70 -16.40 -34.81
N LEU A 18 -26.73 -17.68 -34.42
CA LEU A 18 -25.91 -18.77 -34.94
C LEU A 18 -25.99 -18.81 -36.47
N GLY A 19 -24.87 -18.57 -37.14
CA GLY A 19 -24.78 -18.64 -38.60
C GLY A 19 -23.34 -18.89 -39.05
N CYS A 20 -22.87 -20.14 -38.91
CA CYS A 20 -21.67 -20.61 -39.61
C CYS A 20 -21.98 -20.78 -41.09
N SER A 21 -21.25 -20.08 -41.96
CA SER A 21 -20.97 -20.49 -43.34
C SER A 21 -19.69 -19.79 -43.81
N THR A 22 -18.58 -20.52 -43.77
CA THR A 22 -17.30 -20.15 -44.39
C THR A 22 -17.41 -20.20 -45.92
N PRO A 23 -16.63 -19.38 -46.63
CA PRO A 23 -15.59 -19.99 -47.45
C PRO A 23 -14.22 -19.29 -47.36
N THR A 24 -13.20 -20.14 -47.23
CA THR A 24 -11.87 -20.07 -47.85
C THR A 24 -10.99 -18.81 -47.71
N SER A 25 -9.93 -18.98 -46.92
CA SER A 25 -8.52 -18.72 -47.24
C SER A 25 -8.19 -17.52 -48.14
N SER A 26 -7.77 -16.42 -47.50
CA SER A 26 -6.48 -15.80 -47.85
C SER A 26 -5.85 -15.21 -46.60
N VAL A 27 -4.92 -15.97 -46.04
CA VAL A 27 -3.91 -15.48 -45.12
C VAL A 27 -2.90 -14.68 -45.96
N PRO A 28 -2.64 -13.38 -45.70
CA PRO A 28 -1.32 -12.86 -45.91
C PRO A 28 -0.50 -13.15 -44.66
N THR A 29 0.33 -14.19 -44.73
CA THR A 29 1.48 -14.34 -43.84
C THR A 29 2.48 -13.28 -44.26
N SER A 30 2.68 -12.26 -43.42
CA SER A 30 3.92 -11.48 -43.35
C SER A 30 3.99 -10.85 -41.96
N ARG A 31 4.54 -11.56 -40.97
CA ARG A 31 5.92 -11.41 -40.48
C ARG A 31 6.26 -9.96 -40.07
N SER A 32 6.28 -9.78 -38.74
CA SER A 32 7.08 -8.82 -37.98
C SER A 32 6.57 -7.38 -37.82
N LYS A 33 5.62 -7.20 -36.89
CA LYS A 33 5.53 -6.03 -36.00
C LYS A 33 5.03 -6.44 -34.60
N THR A 34 5.36 -7.66 -34.16
CA THR A 34 5.11 -8.12 -32.78
C THR A 34 6.17 -7.60 -31.80
N SER A 35 7.20 -6.88 -32.27
CA SER A 35 8.19 -6.20 -31.43
C SER A 35 7.61 -4.95 -30.80
N ASP A 36 7.07 -4.02 -31.59
CA ASP A 36 6.59 -2.72 -31.09
C ASP A 36 5.39 -2.85 -30.12
N ALA A 37 4.53 -3.86 -30.29
CA ALA A 37 3.45 -4.12 -29.34
C ALA A 37 3.97 -4.72 -28.02
N LYS A 38 4.94 -5.63 -28.07
CA LYS A 38 5.54 -6.23 -26.85
C LYS A 38 6.44 -5.24 -26.11
N GLU A 39 7.09 -4.34 -26.84
CA GLU A 39 7.92 -3.24 -26.35
C GLU A 39 7.08 -2.15 -25.68
N LYS A 40 6.00 -1.69 -26.34
CA LYS A 40 5.05 -0.74 -25.73
C LYS A 40 4.24 -1.34 -24.57
N ILE A 41 3.97 -2.65 -24.59
CA ILE A 41 3.38 -3.34 -23.44
C ILE A 41 4.40 -3.34 -22.28
N GLY A 42 5.68 -3.65 -22.54
CA GLY A 42 6.77 -3.60 -21.55
C GLY A 42 6.92 -2.24 -20.88
N GLU A 43 7.01 -1.16 -21.66
CA GLU A 43 7.12 0.21 -21.14
C GLU A 43 5.94 0.60 -20.25
N ALA A 44 4.71 0.17 -20.58
CA ALA A 44 3.54 0.45 -19.76
C ALA A 44 3.51 -0.31 -18.42
N VAL A 45 4.00 -1.56 -18.39
CA VAL A 45 4.14 -2.32 -17.12
C VAL A 45 5.29 -1.80 -16.27
N ASP A 46 6.43 -1.48 -16.88
CA ASP A 46 7.61 -0.95 -16.19
C ASP A 46 7.30 0.43 -15.56
N ALA A 47 6.63 1.33 -16.30
CA ALA A 47 6.21 2.62 -15.78
C ALA A 47 5.23 2.50 -14.59
N THR A 48 4.35 1.49 -14.60
CA THR A 48 3.43 1.23 -13.48
C THR A 48 4.18 0.68 -12.26
N ALA A 49 5.13 -0.23 -12.49
CA ALA A 49 5.98 -0.81 -11.44
C ALA A 49 6.86 0.26 -10.77
N ASP A 50 7.46 1.16 -11.56
CA ASP A 50 8.27 2.28 -11.05
C ASP A 50 7.44 3.26 -10.23
N ALA A 51 6.23 3.61 -10.69
CA ALA A 51 5.34 4.51 -9.95
C ALA A 51 4.92 3.92 -8.59
N ALA A 52 4.62 2.63 -8.54
CA ALA A 52 4.29 1.96 -7.28
C ALA A 52 5.50 1.74 -6.38
N LYS A 53 6.70 1.48 -6.93
CA LYS A 53 7.94 1.48 -6.17
C LYS A 53 8.20 2.85 -5.53
N ALA A 54 8.05 3.93 -6.27
CA ALA A 54 8.20 5.29 -5.74
C ALA A 54 7.24 5.57 -4.58
N LYS A 55 5.95 5.20 -4.72
CA LYS A 55 4.95 5.32 -3.64
C LYS A 55 5.31 4.50 -2.41
N LYS A 56 5.81 3.27 -2.60
CA LYS A 56 6.28 2.41 -1.50
C LYS A 56 7.47 3.06 -0.79
N ASP A 57 8.46 3.51 -1.53
CA ASP A 57 9.68 4.11 -1.00
C ASP A 57 9.38 5.40 -0.23
N GLU A 58 8.45 6.23 -0.72
CA GLU A 58 7.94 7.40 -0.01
C GLU A 58 7.29 7.02 1.31
N PHE A 59 6.39 6.03 1.31
CA PHE A 59 5.75 5.57 2.54
C PHE A 59 6.78 4.99 3.53
N VAL A 60 7.72 4.18 3.07
CA VAL A 60 8.82 3.63 3.89
C VAL A 60 9.62 4.75 4.54
N SER A 61 9.96 5.80 3.79
CA SER A 61 10.67 6.98 4.30
C SER A 61 9.88 7.71 5.38
N ASN A 62 8.60 7.98 5.13
CA ASN A 62 7.73 8.66 6.09
C ASN A 62 7.49 7.81 7.35
N PHE A 63 7.32 6.50 7.17
CA PHE A 63 7.20 5.56 8.28
C PHE A 63 8.45 5.57 9.14
N GLN A 64 9.64 5.50 8.52
CA GLN A 64 10.90 5.46 9.23
C GLN A 64 11.13 6.75 10.04
N LYS A 65 10.85 7.92 9.45
CA LYS A 65 10.88 9.21 10.17
C LYS A 65 9.93 9.22 11.37
N GLY A 66 8.71 8.70 11.19
CA GLY A 66 7.73 8.59 12.27
C GLY A 66 8.22 7.67 13.40
N LEU A 67 8.83 6.54 13.04
CA LEU A 67 9.40 5.60 14.01
C LEU A 67 10.58 6.21 14.76
N ASP A 68 11.46 6.97 14.09
CA ASP A 68 12.59 7.65 14.72
C ASP A 68 12.12 8.68 15.78
N VAL A 69 11.06 9.43 15.48
CA VAL A 69 10.44 10.36 16.44
C VAL A 69 9.88 9.62 17.66
N LEU A 70 9.21 8.48 17.45
CA LEU A 70 8.63 7.68 18.52
C LEU A 70 9.70 6.98 19.35
N ASP A 71 10.81 6.55 18.74
CA ASP A 71 11.99 6.02 19.43
C ASP A 71 12.62 7.07 20.35
N ALA A 72 12.65 8.34 19.93
CA ALA A 72 13.10 9.43 20.79
C ALA A 72 12.15 9.65 21.99
N LYS A 73 10.82 9.58 21.78
CA LYS A 73 9.84 9.64 22.88
C LYS A 73 9.98 8.46 23.84
N LEU A 74 10.26 7.25 23.32
CA LEU A 74 10.50 6.06 24.12
C LEU A 74 11.74 6.23 25.00
N LYS A 75 12.86 6.69 24.44
CA LYS A 75 14.09 6.97 25.20
C LYS A 75 13.87 7.99 26.32
N ALA A 76 13.10 9.05 26.05
CA ALA A 76 12.76 10.03 27.06
C ALA A 76 11.87 9.45 28.18
N LEU A 77 10.96 8.53 27.83
CA LEU A 77 10.12 7.83 28.80
C LEU A 77 10.94 6.86 29.67
N GLU A 78 11.88 6.13 29.07
CA GLU A 78 12.83 5.25 29.77
C GLU A 78 13.69 6.02 30.76
N LEU A 79 14.20 7.19 30.36
CA LEU A 79 14.98 8.04 31.26
C LEU A 79 14.16 8.47 32.48
N ARG A 80 12.93 8.96 32.26
CA ARG A 80 12.02 9.33 33.37
C ARG A 80 11.72 8.14 34.29
N ALA A 81 11.53 6.95 33.74
CA ALA A 81 11.32 5.73 34.53
C ALA A 81 12.56 5.38 35.37
N SER A 82 13.76 5.60 34.83
CA SER A 82 15.02 5.35 35.54
C SER A 82 15.24 6.28 36.73
N GLU A 83 14.81 7.54 36.61
CA GLU A 83 14.92 8.58 37.64
C GLU A 83 13.79 8.50 38.69
N ALA A 84 12.66 7.87 38.36
CA ALA A 84 11.53 7.72 39.25
C ALA A 84 11.74 6.60 40.30
N SER A 85 10.98 6.68 41.40
CA SER A 85 10.91 5.68 42.47
C SER A 85 9.46 5.42 42.89
N GLY A 86 9.24 4.35 43.67
CA GLY A 86 7.91 3.99 44.17
C GLY A 86 6.89 3.69 43.07
N ASP A 87 5.62 4.05 43.33
CA ASP A 87 4.52 3.78 42.40
C ASP A 87 4.67 4.50 41.05
N ALA A 88 5.25 5.70 41.05
CA ALA A 88 5.53 6.43 39.81
C ALA A 88 6.50 5.67 38.90
N LYS A 89 7.51 5.00 39.47
CA LYS A 89 8.42 4.14 38.70
C LYS A 89 7.67 2.98 38.06
N LYS A 90 6.81 2.30 38.83
CA LYS A 90 6.03 1.16 38.37
C LYS A 90 5.13 1.54 37.19
N GLU A 91 4.42 2.67 37.29
CA GLU A 91 3.56 3.17 36.21
C GLU A 91 4.36 3.50 34.93
N LEU A 92 5.51 4.16 35.09
CA LEU A 92 6.37 4.51 33.96
C LEU A 92 6.97 3.25 33.30
N ASP A 93 7.41 2.27 34.09
CA ASP A 93 7.92 0.99 33.58
C ASP A 93 6.84 0.22 32.80
N GLU A 94 5.59 0.26 33.24
CA GLU A 94 4.46 -0.32 32.49
C GLU A 94 4.24 0.40 31.15
N LYS A 95 4.26 1.74 31.14
CA LYS A 95 4.16 2.53 29.90
C LYS A 95 5.32 2.25 28.94
N VAL A 96 6.56 2.16 29.44
CA VAL A 96 7.75 1.79 28.66
C VAL A 96 7.57 0.40 28.04
N LYS A 97 7.10 -0.58 28.81
CA LYS A 97 6.87 -1.95 28.34
C LYS A 97 5.85 -1.99 27.20
N VAL A 98 4.72 -1.29 27.34
CA VAL A 98 3.68 -1.22 26.31
C VAL A 98 4.21 -0.52 25.04
N ALA A 99 4.90 0.60 25.20
CA ALA A 99 5.47 1.34 24.08
C ALA A 99 6.54 0.52 23.34
N LYS A 100 7.44 -0.19 24.05
CA LYS A 100 8.42 -1.11 23.44
C LYS A 100 7.77 -2.18 22.59
N ALA A 101 6.77 -2.86 23.14
CA ALA A 101 6.08 -3.93 22.41
C ALA A 101 5.45 -3.42 21.10
N LYS A 102 4.80 -2.26 21.14
CA LYS A 102 4.21 -1.62 19.95
C LYS A 102 5.28 -1.15 18.96
N ARG A 103 6.42 -0.64 19.46
CA ARG A 103 7.57 -0.23 18.64
C ARG A 103 8.15 -1.41 17.88
N ASP A 104 8.30 -2.55 18.52
CA ASP A 104 8.82 -3.76 17.86
C ASP A 104 7.87 -4.27 16.76
N VAL A 105 6.56 -4.19 16.98
CA VAL A 105 5.56 -4.49 15.94
C VAL A 105 5.68 -3.51 14.77
N ALA A 106 5.79 -2.21 15.03
CA ALA A 106 5.97 -1.19 14.00
C ALA A 106 7.28 -1.40 13.21
N ALA A 107 8.38 -1.71 13.90
CA ALA A 107 9.67 -2.00 13.27
C ALA A 107 9.61 -3.25 12.37
N LYS A 108 8.93 -4.32 12.82
CA LYS A 108 8.68 -5.50 12.00
C LYS A 108 7.86 -5.16 10.75
N LYS A 109 6.81 -4.35 10.88
CA LYS A 109 6.00 -3.90 9.74
C LYS A 109 6.78 -3.03 8.75
N LEU A 110 7.71 -2.21 9.23
CA LEU A 110 8.62 -1.47 8.35
C LEU A 110 9.51 -2.42 7.55
N SER A 111 10.03 -3.49 8.16
CA SER A 111 10.81 -4.52 7.46
C SER A 111 9.96 -5.23 6.40
N GLU A 112 8.76 -5.69 6.78
CA GLU A 112 7.83 -6.34 5.84
C GLU A 112 7.50 -5.44 4.65
N LEU A 113 7.38 -4.12 4.87
CA LEU A 113 7.10 -3.17 3.80
C LEU A 113 8.30 -2.94 2.86
N LYS A 114 9.52 -2.90 3.42
CA LYS A 114 10.76 -2.82 2.62
C LYS A 114 10.91 -4.03 1.70
N ASP A 115 10.53 -5.21 2.19
CA ASP A 115 10.61 -6.47 1.46
C ASP A 115 9.40 -6.75 0.55
N ALA A 116 8.32 -5.97 0.68
CA ALA A 116 7.11 -6.18 -0.10
C ALA A 116 7.31 -5.91 -1.60
N SER A 117 6.75 -6.79 -2.42
CA SER A 117 6.67 -6.67 -3.88
C SER A 117 5.59 -5.69 -4.32
N HIS A 118 5.63 -5.30 -5.59
CA HIS A 118 4.65 -4.43 -6.26
C HIS A 118 3.18 -4.82 -6.00
N ASP A 119 2.87 -6.12 -6.03
CA ASP A 119 1.47 -6.57 -5.89
C ASP A 119 1.05 -6.77 -4.43
N ARG A 120 1.97 -6.62 -3.46
CA ARG A 120 1.71 -6.91 -2.04
C ARG A 120 1.85 -5.70 -1.12
N TRP A 121 2.58 -4.67 -1.52
CA TRP A 121 2.93 -3.57 -0.62
C TRP A 121 1.72 -2.81 -0.09
N GLU A 122 0.63 -2.68 -0.84
CA GLU A 122 -0.59 -1.98 -0.37
C GLU A 122 -1.24 -2.66 0.84
N LYS A 123 -1.29 -4.00 0.85
CA LYS A 123 -1.80 -4.77 2.00
C LYS A 123 -0.87 -4.64 3.21
N VAL A 124 0.44 -4.62 2.98
CA VAL A 124 1.43 -4.45 4.06
C VAL A 124 1.39 -3.04 4.62
N LYS A 125 1.17 -2.02 3.77
CA LYS A 125 1.04 -0.60 4.13
C LYS A 125 -0.05 -0.37 5.16
N GLU A 126 -1.22 -0.97 5.00
CA GLU A 126 -2.32 -0.83 5.97
C GLU A 126 -1.92 -1.34 7.36
N GLY A 127 -1.35 -2.56 7.42
CA GLY A 127 -0.87 -3.14 8.67
C GLY A 127 0.26 -2.34 9.30
N ALA A 128 1.13 -1.74 8.49
CA ALA A 128 2.16 -0.81 8.96
C ALA A 128 1.52 0.46 9.55
N GLY A 129 0.62 1.12 8.82
CA GLY A 129 -0.10 2.31 9.28
C GLY A 129 -0.75 2.10 10.65
N ASN A 130 -1.47 0.99 10.82
CA ASN A 130 -2.07 0.63 12.10
C ASN A 130 -1.03 0.46 13.21
N ALA A 131 0.09 -0.21 12.93
CA ALA A 131 1.14 -0.44 13.93
C ALA A 131 1.81 0.85 14.41
N ILE A 132 2.08 1.80 13.50
CA ILE A 132 2.69 3.08 13.90
C ILE A 132 1.70 3.98 14.63
N ASP A 133 0.42 3.95 14.28
CA ASP A 133 -0.62 4.69 15.00
C ASP A 133 -0.88 4.10 16.39
N ASP A 134 -0.85 2.77 16.51
CA ASP A 134 -0.93 2.09 17.79
C ASP A 134 0.24 2.44 18.71
N LEU A 135 1.44 2.63 18.15
CA LEU A 135 2.60 3.13 18.91
C LEU A 135 2.41 4.59 19.33
N LYS A 136 1.89 5.46 18.46
CA LYS A 136 1.61 6.87 18.82
C LYS A 136 0.67 6.96 20.02
N LYS A 137 -0.41 6.18 20.02
CA LYS A 137 -1.39 6.11 21.13
C LYS A 137 -0.80 5.62 22.45
N ALA A 138 0.36 4.95 22.45
CA ALA A 138 1.04 4.56 23.70
C ALA A 138 1.71 5.75 24.42
N PHE A 139 1.79 6.91 23.77
CA PHE A 139 2.36 8.15 24.31
C PHE A 139 1.32 9.26 24.49
N GLU A 140 0.04 8.97 24.27
CA GLU A 140 -1.10 9.84 24.53
C GLU A 140 -1.69 9.50 25.90
#